data_AF-A0A956JCE4-F1
#
_entry.id   AF-A0A956JCE4-F1
#
_cell.length_a   1.000
_cell.length_b   1.000
_cell.length_c   1.000
_cell.angle_alpha   90.00
_cell.angle_beta   90.00
_cell.angle_gamma   90.00
#
_symmetry.space_group_name_H-M   'P 1'
#
loop_
_entity.id
_entity.type
_entity.pdbx_description
1 polymer ?
#
loop_
_entity_poly.entity_id
_entity_poly.type
_entity_poly.pdbx_seq_one_letter_code
_entity_poly.pdbx_strand_id
1 'polypeptide(L)'
;MSKSKLRSAFIVTGVIAWVGGLGTAMIASSCDAEPCAVDPYDPACDPDPGFPGRAQQPTGCDHMARPSVYVLPVVEHDDYLLPAPVDMVWFQHEGETYEARCIATDEGCTGPWVAGYELEGPITVSTEYCETVVSQSVKVGRTEDGCHVATEYVILPVSTQGCEATKPEPSGGSLPPTGGPWALTLSPAE
;
A
#
# COMPACT_ATOMS: atom_id res chain seq x y z
N MET A 1 -44.06 -7.85 16.16
CA MET A 1 -43.56 -9.00 15.37
C MET A 1 -42.74 -8.47 14.20
N SER A 2 -41.42 -8.30 14.39
CA SER A 2 -40.52 -7.78 13.35
C SER A 2 -39.70 -8.95 12.79
N LYS A 3 -39.80 -9.17 11.47
CA LYS A 3 -39.12 -10.26 10.76
C LYS A 3 -37.66 -9.86 10.51
N SER A 4 -36.73 -10.50 11.21
CA SER A 4 -35.30 -10.43 10.92
C SER A 4 -35.00 -11.12 9.58
N LYS A 5 -34.48 -10.36 8.62
CA LYS A 5 -33.88 -10.88 7.38
C LYS A 5 -32.49 -11.43 7.72
N LEU A 6 -32.35 -12.73 7.88
CA LEU A 6 -31.04 -13.40 7.76
C LEU A 6 -30.60 -13.31 6.30
N ARG A 7 -29.47 -12.65 6.03
CA ARG A 7 -28.77 -12.75 4.74
C ARG A 7 -27.66 -13.79 4.91
N SER A 8 -27.73 -14.83 4.08
CA SER A 8 -26.81 -15.96 4.05
C SER A 8 -25.37 -15.52 3.74
N ALA A 9 -24.43 -15.93 4.59
CA ALA A 9 -23.00 -15.86 4.31
C ALA A 9 -22.60 -17.11 3.49
N PHE A 10 -22.02 -16.89 2.31
CA PHE A 10 -21.32 -17.94 1.57
C PHE A 10 -19.82 -17.79 1.86
N ILE A 11 -19.28 -18.70 2.66
CA ILE A 11 -17.83 -18.83 2.85
C ILE A 11 -17.31 -19.69 1.72
N VAL A 12 -16.57 -19.07 0.78
CA VAL A 12 -15.81 -19.78 -0.25
C VAL A 12 -14.40 -20.00 0.29
N THR A 13 -14.19 -21.12 0.97
CA THR A 13 -12.85 -21.62 1.29
C THR A 13 -12.29 -22.37 0.09
N GLY A 14 -11.54 -21.65 -0.75
CA GLY A 14 -10.76 -22.24 -1.83
C GLY A 14 -9.44 -22.82 -1.29
N VAL A 15 -9.39 -24.14 -1.14
CA VAL A 15 -8.18 -24.91 -0.88
C VAL A 15 -7.36 -24.97 -2.19
N ILE A 16 -6.20 -24.32 -2.24
CA ILE A 16 -5.21 -24.57 -3.29
C ILE A 16 -4.12 -25.46 -2.69
N ALA A 17 -4.20 -26.75 -3.03
CA ALA A 17 -3.18 -27.73 -2.78
C ALA A 17 -2.03 -27.53 -3.79
N TRP A 18 -0.87 -27.07 -3.31
CA TRP A 18 0.38 -27.13 -4.08
C TRP A 18 1.01 -28.51 -3.89
N VAL A 19 0.74 -29.40 -4.85
CA VAL A 19 1.41 -30.69 -5.00
C VAL A 19 2.28 -30.65 -6.25
N GLY A 20 3.59 -30.80 -6.05
CA GLY A 20 4.47 -31.50 -6.98
C GLY A 20 5.42 -30.64 -7.81
N GLY A 21 6.71 -30.99 -7.76
CA GLY A 21 7.66 -30.59 -8.80
C GLY A 21 9.13 -30.54 -8.39
N LEU A 22 9.73 -31.69 -8.06
CA LEU A 22 11.18 -31.89 -8.01
C LEU A 22 11.83 -31.62 -9.38
N GLY A 23 12.96 -30.91 -9.39
CA GLY A 23 13.79 -30.68 -10.56
C GLY A 23 15.21 -30.26 -10.19
N THR A 24 16.03 -31.21 -9.79
CA THR A 24 17.48 -31.08 -9.63
C THR A 24 18.17 -30.86 -10.99
N ALA A 25 19.04 -29.84 -11.09
CA ALA A 25 20.23 -29.80 -11.95
C ALA A 25 21.24 -28.85 -11.28
N MET A 26 22.26 -29.31 -10.55
CA MET A 26 23.57 -29.85 -10.99
C MET A 26 24.36 -28.95 -11.97
N ILE A 27 25.37 -28.27 -11.40
CA ILE A 27 26.79 -28.16 -11.81
C ILE A 27 27.18 -27.38 -13.10
N ALA A 28 28.18 -26.51 -12.89
CA ALA A 28 29.16 -25.91 -13.81
C ALA A 28 28.62 -24.86 -14.81
N SER A 29 29.31 -23.75 -15.08
CA SER A 29 30.75 -23.52 -15.11
C SER A 29 31.11 -22.11 -14.67
N SER A 30 32.20 -22.00 -13.92
CA SER A 30 33.02 -20.79 -13.83
C SER A 30 33.47 -20.38 -15.24
N CYS A 31 32.77 -19.43 -15.85
CA CYS A 31 33.33 -18.65 -16.95
C CYS A 31 33.87 -17.37 -16.34
N ASP A 32 35.17 -17.41 -16.05
CA ASP A 32 36.02 -16.23 -15.97
C ASP A 32 36.02 -15.60 -17.37
N ALA A 33 35.01 -14.77 -17.63
CA ALA A 33 35.00 -13.92 -18.81
C ALA A 33 35.85 -12.71 -18.46
N GLU A 34 37.14 -12.79 -18.81
CA GLU A 34 37.97 -11.59 -18.96
C GLU A 34 37.11 -10.54 -19.68
N PRO A 35 36.89 -9.35 -19.10
CA PRO A 35 36.22 -8.30 -19.81
C PRO A 35 37.13 -7.98 -21.00
N CYS A 36 36.72 -8.40 -22.20
CA CYS A 36 37.26 -7.85 -23.42
C CYS A 36 37.17 -6.33 -23.24
N ALA A 37 38.31 -5.68 -23.09
CA ALA A 37 38.41 -4.24 -23.18
C ALA A 37 37.96 -3.92 -24.60
N VAL A 38 36.67 -3.61 -24.74
CA VAL A 38 36.09 -3.19 -26.01
C VAL A 38 36.74 -1.86 -26.31
N ASP A 39 37.69 -1.87 -27.24
CA ASP A 39 38.21 -0.65 -27.84
C ASP A 39 37.02 0.03 -28.53
N PRO A 40 36.60 1.23 -28.08
CA PRO A 40 35.45 1.93 -28.65
C PRO A 40 35.67 2.37 -30.11
N TYR A 41 36.84 2.08 -30.69
CA TYR A 41 37.20 2.42 -32.07
C TYR A 41 37.49 1.23 -32.97
N ASP A 42 37.07 -0.01 -32.64
CA ASP A 42 37.10 -1.11 -33.61
C ASP A 42 35.85 -1.09 -34.52
N PRO A 43 35.94 -0.62 -35.78
CA PRO A 43 34.82 -0.62 -36.72
C PRO A 43 34.42 -2.03 -37.19
N ALA A 44 35.12 -3.09 -36.78
CA ALA A 44 34.74 -4.48 -37.07
C ALA A 44 33.69 -5.04 -36.08
N CYS A 45 33.40 -4.33 -34.99
CA CYS A 45 32.26 -4.62 -34.10
C CYS A 45 31.02 -3.84 -34.53
N ASP A 46 30.62 -3.97 -35.79
CA ASP A 46 29.32 -3.50 -36.25
C ASP A 46 28.25 -4.35 -35.52
N PRO A 47 27.33 -3.75 -34.74
CA PRO A 47 26.28 -4.50 -34.07
C PRO A 47 25.46 -5.24 -35.13
N ASP A 48 25.48 -6.56 -35.05
CA ASP A 48 24.76 -7.49 -35.92
C ASP A 48 23.32 -6.98 -36.18
N PRO A 49 22.96 -6.62 -37.43
CA PRO A 49 21.65 -6.07 -37.77
C PRO A 49 20.51 -7.11 -37.66
N GLY A 50 20.79 -8.30 -37.10
CA GLY A 50 19.95 -9.48 -37.23
C GLY A 50 19.59 -10.21 -35.93
N PHE A 51 19.53 -9.57 -34.76
CA PHE A 51 18.94 -10.21 -33.56
C PHE A 51 17.42 -9.90 -33.45
N PRO A 52 16.53 -10.75 -34.00
CA PRO A 52 15.09 -10.66 -33.74
C PRO A 52 14.84 -11.09 -32.29
N GLY A 53 14.82 -10.13 -31.37
CA GLY A 53 14.49 -10.45 -29.98
C GLY A 53 14.71 -9.33 -28.98
N ARG A 54 15.53 -8.32 -29.30
CA ARG A 54 15.54 -7.09 -28.50
C ARG A 54 14.36 -6.25 -28.95
N ALA A 55 13.28 -6.24 -28.14
CA ALA A 55 12.24 -5.24 -28.29
C ALA A 55 12.93 -3.88 -28.32
N GLN A 56 12.97 -3.24 -29.50
CA GLN A 56 13.49 -1.89 -29.63
C GLN A 56 12.69 -1.04 -28.64
N GLN A 57 13.36 -0.52 -27.61
CA GLN A 57 12.73 0.49 -26.78
C GLN A 57 12.28 1.62 -27.72
N PRO A 58 11.02 2.07 -27.61
CA PRO A 58 10.52 3.15 -28.44
C PRO A 58 11.50 4.33 -28.35
N THR A 59 12.00 4.78 -29.50
CA THR A 59 12.85 5.97 -29.56
C THR A 59 11.98 7.16 -29.15
N GLY A 60 12.19 7.65 -27.92
CA GLY A 60 11.40 8.77 -27.36
C GLY A 60 10.83 8.55 -25.96
N CYS A 61 11.03 7.39 -25.33
CA CYS A 61 10.68 7.24 -23.92
C CYS A 61 11.55 8.15 -23.04
N ASP A 62 10.93 8.83 -22.08
CA ASP A 62 11.68 9.57 -21.08
C ASP A 62 12.29 8.59 -20.05
N HIS A 63 13.39 8.99 -19.40
CA HIS A 63 14.08 8.16 -18.41
C HIS A 63 13.53 8.34 -16.99
N MET A 64 12.40 9.03 -16.82
CA MET A 64 11.83 9.29 -15.49
C MET A 64 10.91 8.14 -15.09
N ALA A 65 11.24 7.51 -13.96
CA ALA A 65 10.39 6.48 -13.39
C ALA A 65 9.06 7.08 -12.90
N ARG A 66 7.94 6.49 -13.32
CA ARG A 66 6.59 6.89 -12.90
C ARG A 66 6.11 6.06 -11.71
N PRO A 67 5.39 6.66 -10.76
CA PRO A 67 4.71 5.93 -9.71
C PRO A 67 3.75 4.89 -10.28
N SER A 68 3.76 3.67 -9.74
CA SER A 68 2.81 2.65 -10.16
C SER A 68 1.42 2.91 -9.57
N VAL A 69 1.37 3.24 -8.28
CA VAL A 69 0.12 3.47 -7.56
C VAL A 69 0.27 4.62 -6.57
N TYR A 70 -0.67 5.57 -6.62
CA TYR A 70 -0.92 6.52 -5.54
C TYR A 70 -2.00 5.98 -4.61
N VAL A 71 -1.74 5.98 -3.31
CA VAL A 71 -2.67 5.51 -2.28
C VAL A 71 -3.06 6.67 -1.38
N LEU A 72 -4.35 6.85 -1.17
CA LEU A 72 -4.90 7.82 -0.21
C LEU A 72 -5.78 7.08 0.81
N PRO A 73 -5.24 6.81 2.02
CA PRO A 73 -6.03 6.32 3.14
C PRO A 73 -7.06 7.39 3.55
N VAL A 74 -8.32 7.01 3.67
CA VAL A 74 -9.40 7.95 4.04
C VAL A 74 -10.33 7.38 5.09
N VAL A 75 -10.81 8.24 5.98
CA VAL A 75 -11.97 7.96 6.83
C VAL A 75 -13.22 8.41 6.08
N GLU A 76 -14.19 7.51 5.94
CA GLU A 76 -15.48 7.82 5.36
C GLU A 76 -16.42 8.38 6.44
N HIS A 77 -16.99 9.56 6.16
CA HIS A 77 -18.09 10.16 6.89
C HIS A 77 -19.34 10.18 6.00
N ASP A 78 -20.50 10.49 6.58
CA ASP A 78 -21.81 10.37 5.91
C ASP A 78 -21.86 11.03 4.51
N ASP A 79 -21.20 12.16 4.32
CA ASP A 79 -21.22 12.95 3.07
C ASP A 79 -19.85 13.39 2.55
N TYR A 80 -18.75 13.01 3.20
CA TYR A 80 -17.39 13.39 2.76
C TYR A 80 -16.30 12.38 3.18
N LEU A 81 -15.13 12.50 2.56
CA LEU A 81 -13.93 11.72 2.86
C LEU A 81 -12.86 12.64 3.46
N LEU A 82 -12.23 12.21 4.56
CA LEU A 82 -11.07 12.90 5.14
C LEU A 82 -9.83 12.02 5.05
N PRO A 83 -8.63 12.57 4.77
CA PRO A 83 -7.39 11.82 4.88
C PRO A 83 -7.23 11.20 6.27
N ALA A 84 -6.92 9.91 6.31
CA ALA A 84 -6.66 9.20 7.56
C ALA A 84 -5.18 9.34 7.95
N PRO A 85 -4.85 9.70 9.20
CA PRO A 85 -3.48 9.72 9.68
C PRO A 85 -3.01 8.30 9.99
N VAL A 86 -2.59 7.56 8.96
CA VAL A 86 -2.01 6.21 9.11
C VAL A 86 -0.50 6.31 9.31
N ASP A 87 0.05 5.40 10.12
CA ASP A 87 1.49 5.36 10.38
C ASP A 87 2.28 4.77 9.21
N MET A 88 1.68 3.81 8.49
CA MET A 88 2.34 3.08 7.42
C MET A 88 1.36 2.58 6.37
N VAL A 89 1.77 2.66 5.12
CA VAL A 89 1.16 1.93 4.00
C VAL A 89 2.21 0.96 3.46
N TRP A 90 1.82 -0.28 3.21
CA TRP A 90 2.68 -1.28 2.55
C TRP A 90 1.96 -1.86 1.34
N PHE A 91 2.71 -2.47 0.44
CA PHE A 91 2.15 -3.11 -0.74
C PHE A 91 2.81 -4.45 -1.03
N GLN A 92 2.04 -5.36 -1.60
CA GLN A 92 2.51 -6.65 -2.08
C GLN A 92 2.61 -6.64 -3.61
N HIS A 93 3.75 -7.08 -4.13
CA HIS A 93 3.99 -7.25 -5.56
C HIS A 93 4.85 -8.49 -5.79
N GLU A 94 4.47 -9.33 -6.75
CA GLU A 94 5.14 -10.62 -7.05
C GLU A 94 5.36 -11.54 -5.84
N GLY A 95 4.47 -11.46 -4.84
CA GLY A 95 4.54 -12.26 -3.62
C GLY A 95 5.39 -11.65 -2.49
N GLU A 96 6.14 -10.59 -2.77
CA GLU A 96 6.95 -9.87 -1.78
C GLU A 96 6.22 -8.64 -1.24
N THR A 97 6.55 -8.22 0.00
CA THR A 97 5.95 -7.07 0.67
C THR A 97 6.97 -5.94 0.84
N TYR A 98 6.55 -4.72 0.53
CA TYR A 98 7.38 -3.53 0.56
C TYR A 98 6.65 -2.37 1.25
N GLU A 99 7.41 -1.45 1.84
CA GLU A 99 6.87 -0.22 2.41
C GLU A 99 6.60 0.81 1.30
N ALA A 100 5.43 1.45 1.33
CA ALA A 100 5.12 2.54 0.43
C ALA A 100 5.78 3.84 0.90
N ARG A 101 6.12 4.71 -0.03
CA ARG A 101 6.76 5.99 0.27
C ARG A 101 5.71 7.09 0.48
N CYS A 102 5.65 7.65 1.68
CA CYS A 102 4.85 8.84 1.95
C CYS A 102 5.37 10.07 1.19
N ILE A 103 4.48 10.85 0.58
CA ILE A 103 4.76 12.20 0.11
C ILE A 103 4.41 13.17 1.23
N ALA A 104 5.42 13.52 2.02
CA ALA A 104 5.25 14.37 3.18
C ALA A 104 4.76 15.78 2.80
N THR A 105 3.85 16.31 3.60
CA THR A 105 3.41 17.71 3.58
C THR A 105 3.99 18.45 4.79
N ASP A 106 3.70 19.75 4.93
CA ASP A 106 4.08 20.53 6.12
C ASP A 106 3.48 19.96 7.42
N GLU A 107 2.41 19.16 7.31
CA GLU A 107 1.71 18.49 8.42
C GLU A 107 2.16 17.03 8.61
N GLY A 108 3.22 16.59 7.91
CA GLY A 108 3.73 15.22 7.96
C GLY A 108 3.12 14.30 6.91
N CYS A 109 2.96 13.02 7.24
CA CYS A 109 2.49 11.97 6.32
C CYS A 109 0.97 11.88 6.21
N THR A 110 0.32 13.02 6.03
CA THR A 110 -1.13 13.15 5.78
C THR A 110 -1.49 13.15 4.30
N GLY A 111 -0.48 13.18 3.41
CA GLY A 111 -0.63 13.19 1.96
C GLY A 111 -0.74 11.80 1.33
N PRO A 112 -0.67 11.73 -0.02
CA PRO A 112 -0.68 10.47 -0.74
C PRO A 112 0.60 9.66 -0.52
N TRP A 113 0.47 8.35 -0.57
CA TRP A 113 1.55 7.38 -0.52
C TRP A 113 1.83 6.83 -1.92
N VAL A 114 3.08 6.49 -2.20
CA VAL A 114 3.53 5.91 -3.47
C VAL A 114 3.92 4.45 -3.27
N ALA A 115 3.18 3.55 -3.90
CA ALA A 115 3.49 2.13 -3.91
C ALA A 115 4.22 1.74 -5.20
N GLY A 116 5.56 1.79 -5.14
CA GLY A 116 6.45 1.39 -6.22
C GLY A 116 6.57 2.38 -7.39
N TYR A 117 7.57 2.13 -8.23
CA TYR A 117 7.82 2.88 -9.46
C TYR A 117 8.05 1.90 -10.61
N GLU A 118 7.41 2.13 -11.75
CA GLU A 118 7.52 1.28 -12.95
C GLU A 118 7.25 -0.23 -12.69
N LEU A 119 6.34 -0.52 -11.74
CA LEU A 119 5.87 -1.89 -11.44
C LEU A 119 4.58 -2.18 -12.22
N GLU A 120 4.59 -3.23 -13.03
CA GLU A 120 3.43 -3.69 -13.81
C GLU A 120 2.77 -4.90 -13.14
N GLY A 121 1.45 -5.04 -13.27
CA GLY A 121 0.72 -6.22 -12.83
C GLY A 121 -0.12 -5.99 -11.57
N PRO A 122 -0.53 -7.06 -10.87
CA PRO A 122 -1.33 -6.92 -9.66
C PRO A 122 -0.46 -6.39 -8.50
N ILE A 123 -0.98 -5.36 -7.84
CA ILE A 123 -0.40 -4.74 -6.65
C ILE A 123 -1.49 -4.67 -5.59
N THR A 124 -1.24 -5.27 -4.41
CA THR A 124 -2.15 -5.21 -3.27
C THR A 124 -1.62 -4.20 -2.26
N VAL A 125 -2.27 -3.06 -2.14
CA VAL A 125 -1.93 -2.02 -1.15
C VAL A 125 -2.68 -2.28 0.14
N SER A 126 -2.05 -2.04 1.29
CA SER A 126 -2.61 -2.29 2.60
C SER A 126 -2.16 -1.25 3.62
N THR A 127 -2.99 -1.04 4.63
CA THR A 127 -2.65 -0.21 5.79
C THR A 127 -3.37 -0.75 7.02
N GLU A 128 -2.84 -0.42 8.20
CA GLU A 128 -3.48 -0.69 9.48
C GLU A 128 -3.96 0.64 10.08
N TYR A 129 -5.22 0.67 10.52
CA TYR A 129 -5.78 1.80 11.23
C TYR A 129 -6.76 1.30 12.28
N CYS A 130 -6.65 1.79 13.52
CA CYS A 130 -7.48 1.34 14.63
C CYS A 130 -7.53 -0.20 14.76
N GLU A 131 -6.36 -0.87 14.75
CA GLU A 131 -6.23 -2.34 14.87
C GLU A 131 -6.91 -3.15 13.74
N THR A 132 -7.34 -2.48 12.67
CA THR A 132 -7.95 -3.11 11.49
C THR A 132 -7.05 -2.96 10.29
N VAL A 133 -6.70 -4.08 9.65
CA VAL A 133 -5.99 -4.08 8.38
C VAL A 133 -7.00 -4.02 7.24
N VAL A 134 -6.83 -3.04 6.35
CA VAL A 134 -7.58 -2.93 5.10
C VAL A 134 -6.63 -3.09 3.92
N SER A 135 -7.11 -3.77 2.87
CA SER A 135 -6.32 -4.08 1.69
C SER A 135 -7.15 -3.90 0.43
N GLN A 136 -6.52 -3.42 -0.64
CA GLN A 136 -7.12 -3.30 -1.97
C GLN A 136 -6.11 -3.68 -3.05
N SER A 137 -6.54 -4.52 -3.99
CA SER A 137 -5.73 -4.92 -5.14
C SER A 137 -6.10 -4.10 -6.37
N VAL A 138 -5.10 -3.60 -7.07
CA VAL A 138 -5.22 -2.91 -8.36
C VAL A 138 -4.30 -3.57 -9.38
N LYS A 139 -4.68 -3.54 -10.66
CA LYS A 139 -3.85 -4.05 -11.74
C LYS A 139 -3.26 -2.87 -12.51
N VAL A 140 -1.95 -2.68 -12.39
CA VAL A 140 -1.21 -1.64 -13.12
C VAL A 140 -0.85 -2.19 -14.51
N GLY A 141 -1.22 -1.44 -15.55
CA GLY A 141 -0.84 -1.74 -16.94
C GLY A 141 0.29 -0.83 -17.43
N ARG A 142 0.69 -0.99 -18.69
CA ARG A 142 1.58 -0.03 -19.38
C ARG A 142 0.76 1.06 -20.07
N THR A 143 1.37 2.21 -20.29
CA THR A 143 0.85 3.28 -21.15
C THR A 143 0.77 2.81 -22.60
N GLU A 144 -0.05 3.48 -23.43
CA GLU A 144 -0.27 3.09 -24.84
C GLU A 144 1.01 3.12 -25.69
N ASP A 145 1.95 4.00 -25.35
CA ASP A 145 3.27 4.10 -25.97
C ASP A 145 4.24 2.97 -25.53
N GLY A 146 3.85 2.16 -24.53
CA GLY A 146 4.65 1.09 -23.95
C GLY A 146 5.88 1.58 -23.17
N CYS A 147 6.07 2.89 -23.01
CA CYS A 147 7.26 3.45 -22.38
C CYS A 147 7.23 3.29 -20.86
N HIS A 148 6.08 3.49 -20.23
CA HIS A 148 5.94 3.53 -18.78
C HIS A 148 4.77 2.68 -18.30
N VAL A 149 4.67 2.52 -16.99
CA VAL A 149 3.43 2.07 -16.34
C VAL A 149 2.37 3.18 -16.33
N ALA A 150 1.11 2.79 -16.45
CA ALA A 150 -0.03 3.67 -16.21
C ALA A 150 -0.22 3.82 -14.71
N THR A 151 -0.11 5.03 -14.19
CA THR A 151 -0.28 5.28 -12.75
C THR A 151 -1.73 5.09 -12.33
N GLU A 152 -1.94 4.24 -11.33
CA GLU A 152 -3.26 4.00 -10.74
C GLU A 152 -3.47 4.81 -9.47
N TYR A 153 -4.73 5.12 -9.16
CA TYR A 153 -5.12 5.87 -7.97
C TYR A 153 -6.06 5.04 -7.10
N VAL A 154 -5.66 4.83 -5.85
CA VAL A 154 -6.40 4.00 -4.89
C VAL A 154 -6.81 4.85 -3.70
N ILE A 155 -8.13 4.96 -3.48
CA ILE A 155 -8.69 5.51 -2.24
C ILE A 155 -8.95 4.31 -1.32
N LEU A 156 -8.26 4.26 -0.19
CA LEU A 156 -8.29 3.13 0.73
C LEU A 156 -9.11 3.50 1.98
N PRO A 157 -10.41 3.15 2.04
CA PRO A 157 -11.25 3.50 3.18
C PRO A 157 -10.84 2.70 4.42
N VAL A 158 -10.56 3.40 5.51
CA VAL A 158 -10.24 2.83 6.82
C VAL A 158 -11.42 3.00 7.79
N SER A 159 -11.57 2.06 8.72
CA SER A 159 -12.63 2.09 9.74
C SER A 159 -12.11 2.67 11.05
N THR A 160 -12.89 3.53 11.70
CA THR A 160 -12.60 4.06 13.04
C THR A 160 -13.11 3.18 14.18
N GLN A 161 -13.85 2.10 13.88
CA GLN A 161 -14.55 1.31 14.91
C GLN A 161 -13.61 0.74 15.99
N GLY A 162 -12.39 0.34 15.63
CA GLY A 162 -11.42 -0.17 16.61
C GLY A 162 -10.91 0.91 17.57
N CYS A 163 -10.93 2.19 17.19
CA CYS A 163 -10.47 3.28 18.05
C CYS A 163 -11.50 3.66 19.12
N GLU A 164 -12.79 3.40 18.89
CA GLU A 164 -13.84 3.71 19.87
C GLU A 164 -13.83 2.75 21.07
N ALA A 165 -13.35 1.51 20.87
CA ALA A 165 -13.28 0.49 21.90
C ALA A 165 -12.23 0.80 22.99
N THR A 166 -11.23 1.64 22.68
CA THR A 166 -10.10 1.93 23.57
C THR A 166 -10.33 3.16 24.44
N LYS A 167 -11.48 3.84 24.34
CA LYS A 167 -11.77 4.95 25.24
C LYS A 167 -11.86 4.36 26.66
N PRO A 168 -10.91 4.65 27.57
CA PRO A 168 -10.97 4.10 28.91
C PRO A 168 -12.32 4.49 29.49
N GLU A 169 -13.11 3.48 29.86
CA GLU A 169 -14.31 3.67 30.66
C GLU A 169 -13.92 4.67 31.75
N PRO A 170 -14.59 5.84 31.88
CA PRO A 170 -14.19 6.85 32.84
C PRO A 170 -14.17 6.16 34.18
N SER A 171 -12.96 5.84 34.66
CA SER A 171 -12.73 4.96 35.78
C SER A 171 -13.49 5.59 36.91
N GLY A 172 -14.61 4.97 37.27
CA GLY A 172 -15.71 5.59 37.99
C GLY A 172 -15.15 6.54 39.01
N GLY A 173 -15.19 7.83 38.70
CA GLY A 173 -14.61 8.85 39.54
C GLY A 173 -15.29 8.67 40.89
N SER A 174 -14.55 8.17 41.87
CA SER A 174 -14.92 8.32 43.26
C SER A 174 -15.33 9.77 43.39
N LEU A 175 -16.62 10.01 43.62
CA LEU A 175 -17.16 11.34 43.88
C LEU A 175 -16.16 12.04 44.80
N PRO A 176 -15.69 13.26 44.48
CA PRO A 176 -14.85 13.99 45.42
C PRO A 176 -15.58 13.97 46.77
N PRO A 177 -14.91 13.61 47.88
CA PRO A 177 -15.57 13.51 49.17
C PRO A 177 -16.32 14.80 49.43
N THR A 178 -17.64 14.70 49.62
CA THR A 178 -18.60 15.81 49.77
C THR A 178 -18.44 16.56 51.10
N GLY A 179 -17.22 16.68 51.64
CA GLY A 179 -16.97 17.13 53.01
C GLY A 179 -15.60 17.74 53.21
N GLY A 180 -15.26 18.76 52.41
CA GLY A 180 -14.18 19.70 52.75
C GLY A 180 -14.71 20.85 53.62
N PRO A 181 -13.92 21.41 54.57
CA PRO A 181 -14.33 22.48 55.49
C PRO A 181 -14.59 23.85 54.85
N TRP A 182 -14.67 23.92 53.52
CA TRP A 182 -14.83 25.13 52.71
C TRP A 182 -16.16 25.16 51.95
N ALA A 183 -17.17 24.39 52.39
CA ALA A 183 -18.53 24.53 51.89
C ALA A 183 -19.04 25.96 52.17
N LEU A 184 -19.01 26.81 51.14
CA LEU A 184 -19.48 28.18 51.21
C LEU A 184 -21.00 28.19 51.39
N THR A 185 -21.44 28.66 52.55
CA THR A 185 -22.83 28.95 52.86
C THR A 185 -23.34 30.05 51.93
N LEU A 186 -24.13 29.69 50.92
CA LEU A 186 -24.88 30.67 50.13
C LEU A 186 -25.91 31.35 51.03
N SER A 187 -25.73 32.65 51.26
CA SER A 187 -26.74 33.48 51.92
C SER A 187 -27.89 33.77 50.94
N PRO A 188 -29.16 33.74 51.38
CA PRO A 188 -30.27 34.11 50.53
C PRO A 188 -30.21 35.61 50.21
N ALA A 189 -30.42 35.95 48.94
CA ALA A 189 -30.56 37.33 48.48
C ALA A 189 -31.95 37.87 48.86
N GLU A 190 -31.99 39.08 49.43
CA GLU A 190 -33.19 39.93 49.54
C GLU A 190 -33.39 40.76 48.26
#